data_AF-A0A8B2U5V1-F1
#
_entry.id   AF-A0A8B2U5V1-F1
#
_cell.length_a   1.000
_cell.length_b   1.000
_cell.length_c   1.000
_cell.angle_alpha   90.00
_cell.angle_beta   90.00
_cell.angle_gamma   90.00
#
_symmetry.space_group_name_H-M   'P 1'
#
loop_
_entity.id
_entity.type
_entity.pdbx_description
1 polymer ?
#
loop_
_entity_poly.entity_id
_entity_poly.type
_entity_poly.pdbx_seq_one_letter_code
_entity_poly.pdbx_strand_id
1 'polypeptide(L)'
;MAELTQQVFEYVFTQYGTQPEYLWKTHPDYAVLRHADNCKWYAIVMNVEKSSLGLKGTGKLPVMNVKCSPEMLSVFLPQAGFLPAYHMNKNHWLTVLLDGSVDKDTILFLLNASFDLTATRQVKKQLGIARYTEWIVPANPKYYDVEKDLREGGEIYWKQSNNIAVDDIVYMYVTEPTGAIRYKCVVLEVNIPYHQKRTDDLQVKRVMKIRCLKEYDKRLIPRAKMAQFGVISVRGPRHMPYALKQEIELLCEESCEK
;
A
#
# COMPACT_ATOMS: atom_id res chain seq x y z
N MET A 1 -28.35 14.85 -10.36
CA MET A 1 -27.14 14.03 -10.12
C MET A 1 -26.71 13.46 -11.45
N ALA A 2 -25.42 13.53 -11.80
CA ALA A 2 -24.94 12.99 -13.07
C ALA A 2 -25.02 11.46 -13.08
N GLU A 3 -25.26 10.87 -14.25
CA GLU A 3 -25.45 9.43 -14.44
C GLU A 3 -24.30 8.60 -13.85
N LEU A 4 -23.05 8.99 -14.09
CA LEU A 4 -21.86 8.33 -13.55
C LEU A 4 -21.81 8.34 -12.02
N THR A 5 -22.29 9.41 -11.37
CA THR A 5 -22.33 9.47 -9.89
C THR A 5 -23.26 8.40 -9.32
N GLN A 6 -24.44 8.21 -9.93
CA GLN A 6 -25.38 7.20 -9.49
C GLN A 6 -24.79 5.79 -9.67
N GLN A 7 -24.11 5.55 -10.79
CA GLN A 7 -23.45 4.27 -11.06
C GLN A 7 -22.32 3.98 -10.05
N VAL A 8 -21.56 4.99 -9.64
CA VAL A 8 -20.56 4.85 -8.56
C VAL A 8 -21.22 4.43 -7.25
N PHE A 9 -22.33 5.05 -6.86
CA PHE A 9 -23.03 4.72 -5.62
C PHE A 9 -23.66 3.32 -5.64
N GLU A 10 -24.29 2.94 -6.74
CA GLU A 10 -24.82 1.59 -6.91
C GLU A 10 -23.71 0.54 -6.87
N TYR A 11 -22.57 0.82 -7.49
CA TYR A 11 -21.41 -0.05 -7.47
C TYR A 11 -20.87 -0.26 -6.05
N VAL A 12 -20.58 0.81 -5.29
CA VAL A 12 -20.01 0.66 -3.93
C VAL A 12 -20.98 0.04 -2.95
N PHE A 13 -22.29 0.25 -3.13
CA PHE A 13 -23.30 -0.44 -2.35
C PHE A 13 -23.30 -1.94 -2.66
N THR A 14 -23.29 -2.31 -3.94
CA THR A 14 -23.31 -3.71 -4.38
C THR A 14 -22.02 -4.46 -4.02
N GLN A 15 -20.86 -3.84 -4.23
CA GLN A 15 -19.56 -4.49 -4.03
C GLN A 15 -19.08 -4.45 -2.58
N TYR A 16 -19.31 -3.33 -1.87
CA TYR A 16 -18.73 -3.09 -0.55
C TYR A 16 -19.77 -2.92 0.56
N GLY A 17 -21.07 -2.92 0.23
CA GLY A 17 -22.12 -2.57 1.19
C GLY A 17 -22.05 -1.13 1.70
N THR A 18 -21.28 -0.26 1.04
CA THR A 18 -21.05 1.11 1.52
C THR A 18 -22.17 2.04 1.07
N GLN A 19 -22.77 2.77 2.01
CA GLN A 19 -23.74 3.82 1.71
C GLN A 19 -23.08 5.21 1.74
N PRO A 20 -23.45 6.13 0.84
CA PRO A 20 -22.98 7.51 0.88
C PRO A 20 -23.38 8.24 2.16
N GLU A 21 -22.44 8.95 2.77
CA GLU A 21 -22.68 9.79 3.95
C GLU A 21 -22.57 11.29 3.60
N TYR A 22 -23.54 12.08 4.06
CA TYR A 22 -23.62 13.52 3.79
C TYR A 22 -23.30 14.31 5.06
N LEU A 23 -22.02 14.65 5.23
CA LEU A 23 -21.50 15.14 6.51
C LEU A 23 -21.67 16.66 6.71
N TRP A 24 -21.93 17.42 5.64
CA TRP A 24 -21.93 18.88 5.68
C TRP A 24 -23.31 19.48 5.41
N LYS A 25 -23.75 20.39 6.29
CA LYS A 25 -25.00 21.17 6.09
C LYS A 25 -24.88 22.18 4.94
N THR A 26 -23.70 22.75 4.75
CA THR A 26 -23.44 23.77 3.70
C THR A 26 -23.22 23.16 2.32
N HIS A 27 -22.86 21.87 2.26
CA HIS A 27 -22.66 21.10 1.04
C HIS A 27 -23.43 19.78 1.13
N PRO A 28 -24.78 19.82 1.09
CA PRO A 28 -25.62 18.65 1.29
C PRO A 28 -25.51 17.63 0.15
N ASP A 29 -24.90 18.02 -0.98
CA ASP A 29 -24.65 17.20 -2.16
C ASP A 29 -23.29 16.49 -2.12
N TYR A 30 -22.44 16.76 -1.11
CA TYR A 30 -21.14 16.12 -0.97
C TYR A 30 -21.29 14.80 -0.23
N ALA A 31 -20.93 13.72 -0.91
CA ALA A 31 -21.09 12.35 -0.46
C ALA A 31 -19.74 11.72 -0.13
N VAL A 32 -19.55 11.34 1.13
CA VAL A 32 -18.38 10.61 1.60
C VAL A 32 -18.62 9.10 1.50
N LEU A 33 -17.60 8.38 1.01
CA LEU A 33 -17.54 6.93 1.00
C LEU A 33 -16.40 6.49 1.91
N ARG A 34 -16.71 5.75 2.98
CA ARG A 34 -15.73 5.32 4.00
C ARG A 34 -16.00 3.92 4.49
N HIS A 35 -14.96 3.26 4.99
CA HIS A 35 -15.08 1.93 5.59
C HIS A 35 -15.87 1.99 6.90
N ALA A 36 -16.79 1.04 7.10
CA ALA A 36 -17.59 0.95 8.32
C ALA A 36 -16.74 0.59 9.56
N ASP A 37 -15.65 -0.15 9.39
CA ASP A 37 -14.85 -0.70 10.49
C ASP A 37 -13.83 0.30 11.05
N ASN A 38 -13.23 1.14 10.20
CA ASN A 38 -12.14 2.04 10.57
C ASN A 38 -12.43 3.52 10.27
N CYS A 39 -13.61 3.83 9.74
CA CYS A 39 -14.06 5.17 9.38
C CYS A 39 -13.18 5.93 8.36
N LYS A 40 -12.18 5.27 7.74
CA LYS A 40 -11.29 5.92 6.76
C LYS A 40 -12.02 6.10 5.46
N TRP A 41 -11.89 7.31 4.91
CA TRP A 41 -12.47 7.64 3.63
C TRP A 41 -11.63 7.01 2.52
N TYR A 42 -12.31 6.40 1.57
CA TYR A 42 -11.70 5.92 0.34
C TYR A 42 -12.20 6.70 -0.87
N ALA A 43 -13.35 7.36 -0.78
CA ALA A 43 -13.73 8.32 -1.80
C ALA A 43 -14.59 9.45 -1.21
N ILE A 44 -14.66 10.55 -1.94
CA ILE A 44 -15.65 11.58 -1.73
C ILE A 44 -16.10 12.10 -3.09
N VAL A 45 -17.42 12.13 -3.31
CA VAL A 45 -18.04 12.68 -4.52
C VAL A 45 -18.58 14.06 -4.19
N MET A 46 -18.28 15.04 -5.03
CA MET A 46 -18.58 16.45 -4.82
C MET A 46 -19.06 17.08 -6.12
N ASN A 47 -19.84 18.15 -6.02
CA ASN A 47 -20.16 19.01 -7.16
C ASN A 47 -19.43 20.35 -7.01
N VAL A 48 -18.35 20.55 -7.76
CA VAL A 48 -17.38 21.62 -7.53
C VAL A 48 -17.40 22.62 -8.68
N GLU A 49 -17.26 23.91 -8.39
CA GLU A 49 -17.14 24.97 -9.40
C GLU A 49 -15.91 24.74 -10.29
N LYS A 50 -16.09 24.86 -11.61
CA LYS A 50 -15.00 24.72 -12.60
C LYS A 50 -13.79 25.60 -12.27
N SER A 51 -14.03 26.84 -11.86
CA SER A 51 -13.00 27.80 -11.49
C SER A 51 -12.14 27.34 -10.30
N SER A 52 -12.74 26.66 -9.33
CA SER A 52 -12.05 26.10 -8.16
C SER A 52 -11.15 24.91 -8.51
N LEU A 53 -11.38 24.28 -9.66
CA LEU A 53 -10.60 23.18 -10.20
C LEU A 53 -9.55 23.67 -11.22
N GLY A 54 -9.46 24.98 -11.47
CA GLY A 54 -8.57 25.54 -12.49
C GLY A 54 -9.04 25.33 -13.93
N LEU A 55 -10.31 24.94 -14.12
CA LEU A 55 -10.93 24.73 -15.43
C LEU A 55 -11.58 26.02 -15.94
N LYS A 56 -11.59 26.20 -17.27
CA LYS A 56 -12.29 27.31 -17.93
C LYS A 56 -13.80 27.05 -17.97
N GLY A 57 -14.58 28.13 -17.94
CA GLY A 57 -16.04 28.11 -18.03
C GLY A 57 -16.74 28.37 -16.70
N THR A 58 -18.07 28.39 -16.75
CA THR A 58 -18.94 28.63 -15.58
C THR A 58 -19.69 27.37 -15.19
N GLY A 59 -20.09 27.31 -13.92
CA GLY A 59 -20.90 26.23 -13.36
C GLY A 59 -20.10 25.14 -12.65
N LYS A 60 -20.85 24.24 -12.01
CA LYS A 60 -20.33 23.11 -11.25
C LYS A 60 -20.26 21.86 -12.11
N LEU A 61 -19.34 20.97 -11.74
CA LEU A 61 -19.29 19.62 -12.28
C LEU A 61 -19.07 18.58 -11.18
N PRO A 62 -19.58 17.36 -11.38
CA PRO A 62 -19.35 16.25 -10.47
C PRO A 62 -17.89 15.79 -10.56
N VAL A 63 -17.25 15.64 -9.41
CA VAL A 63 -15.91 15.09 -9.27
C VAL A 63 -15.88 14.06 -8.15
N MET A 64 -14.92 13.14 -8.23
CA MET A 64 -14.64 12.18 -7.19
C MET A 64 -13.18 12.27 -6.78
N ASN A 65 -12.91 12.50 -5.50
CA ASN A 65 -11.57 12.25 -4.98
C ASN A 65 -11.44 10.80 -4.54
N VAL A 66 -10.30 10.18 -4.87
CA VAL A 66 -9.92 8.83 -4.44
C VAL A 66 -8.52 8.83 -3.84
N LYS A 67 -8.27 7.96 -2.86
CA LYS A 67 -6.93 7.70 -2.34
C LYS A 67 -6.10 7.06 -3.46
N CYS A 68 -4.92 7.60 -3.70
CA CYS A 68 -4.07 7.17 -4.80
C CYS A 68 -2.62 7.07 -4.31
N SER A 69 -1.86 6.08 -4.77
CA SER A 69 -0.44 6.00 -4.46
C SER A 69 0.34 7.02 -5.31
N PRO A 70 1.51 7.50 -4.86
CA PRO A 70 2.33 8.42 -5.65
C PRO A 70 2.64 7.92 -7.07
N GLU A 71 2.80 6.61 -7.22
CA GLU A 71 3.08 5.97 -8.52
C GLU A 71 1.86 6.02 -9.44
N MET A 72 0.67 5.69 -8.95
CA MET A 72 -0.56 5.83 -9.74
C MET A 72 -0.83 7.31 -10.09
N LEU A 73 -0.56 8.25 -9.18
CA LEU A 73 -0.69 9.69 -9.47
C LEU A 73 0.16 10.11 -10.67
N SER A 74 1.42 9.65 -10.76
CA SER A 74 2.28 9.97 -11.91
C SER A 74 1.77 9.45 -13.25
N VAL A 75 0.97 8.37 -13.24
CA VAL A 75 0.38 7.78 -14.45
C VAL A 75 -0.91 8.49 -14.85
N PHE A 76 -1.78 8.84 -13.90
CA PHE A 76 -3.11 9.39 -14.18
C PHE A 76 -3.14 10.91 -14.32
N LEU A 77 -2.34 11.66 -13.55
CA LEU A 77 -2.36 13.13 -13.62
C LEU A 77 -2.09 13.73 -15.01
N PRO A 78 -1.25 13.13 -15.87
CA PRO A 78 -1.06 13.63 -17.25
C PRO A 78 -2.25 13.38 -18.19
N GLN A 79 -3.20 12.52 -17.82
CA GLN A 79 -4.30 12.10 -18.68
C GLN A 79 -5.50 13.06 -18.56
N ALA A 80 -6.33 13.12 -19.61
CA ALA A 80 -7.56 13.90 -19.58
C ALA A 80 -8.53 13.36 -18.52
N GLY A 81 -9.29 14.27 -17.88
CA GLY A 81 -10.27 13.88 -16.85
C GLY A 81 -9.70 13.67 -15.44
N PHE A 82 -8.40 13.94 -15.24
CA PHE A 82 -7.74 13.85 -13.94
C PHE A 82 -7.12 15.18 -13.53
N LEU A 83 -7.23 15.52 -12.24
CA LEU A 83 -6.69 16.75 -11.67
C LEU A 83 -6.00 16.47 -10.33
N PRO A 84 -5.07 17.34 -9.89
CA PRO A 84 -4.58 17.33 -8.52
C PRO A 84 -5.74 17.33 -7.51
N ALA A 85 -5.54 16.69 -6.36
CA ALA A 85 -6.55 16.58 -5.32
C ALA A 85 -7.18 17.94 -4.93
N TYR A 86 -8.51 18.02 -5.00
CA TYR A 86 -9.29 19.14 -4.47
C TYR A 86 -9.55 18.94 -2.98
N HIS A 87 -9.20 19.89 -2.11
CA HIS A 87 -9.27 19.81 -0.63
C HIS A 87 -8.49 18.69 0.07
N MET A 88 -8.00 17.67 -0.64
CA MET A 88 -7.24 16.56 -0.09
C MET A 88 -5.72 16.71 -0.35
N ASN A 89 -4.92 15.84 0.28
CA ASN A 89 -3.47 15.85 0.09
C ASN A 89 -3.11 15.39 -1.35
N LYS A 90 -2.55 16.31 -2.13
CA LYS A 90 -2.19 16.13 -3.56
C LYS A 90 -1.17 15.02 -3.85
N ASN A 91 -0.44 14.53 -2.84
CA ASN A 91 0.51 13.44 -2.99
C ASN A 91 -0.11 12.05 -2.76
N HIS A 92 -1.35 12.00 -2.25
CA HIS A 92 -2.00 10.74 -1.85
C HIS A 92 -3.47 10.65 -2.27
N TRP A 93 -3.95 11.63 -3.01
CA TRP A 93 -5.32 11.71 -3.48
C TRP A 93 -5.32 12.24 -4.91
N LEU A 94 -6.30 11.79 -5.68
CA LEU A 94 -6.51 12.15 -7.08
C LEU A 94 -7.94 12.66 -7.23
N THR A 95 -8.14 13.76 -7.95
CA THR A 95 -9.47 14.22 -8.38
C THR A 95 -9.77 13.63 -9.75
N VAL A 96 -10.89 12.94 -9.88
CA VAL A 96 -11.40 12.35 -11.13
C VAL A 96 -12.65 13.13 -11.56
N LEU A 97 -12.71 13.60 -12.81
CA LEU A 97 -13.91 14.25 -13.34
C LEU A 97 -14.96 13.18 -13.69
N LEU A 98 -16.20 13.39 -13.26
CA LEU A 98 -17.33 12.51 -13.58
C LEU A 98 -18.21 13.10 -14.70
N ASP A 99 -17.60 13.82 -15.63
CA ASP A 99 -18.25 14.51 -16.76
C ASP A 99 -18.24 13.69 -18.06
N GLY A 100 -17.79 12.43 -18.00
CA GLY A 100 -17.64 11.54 -19.14
C GLY A 100 -16.28 11.58 -19.82
N SER A 101 -15.34 12.41 -19.36
CA SER A 101 -13.96 12.42 -19.86
C SER A 101 -13.13 11.19 -19.46
N VAL A 102 -13.55 10.47 -18.43
CA VAL A 102 -12.95 9.20 -17.97
C VAL A 102 -13.98 8.09 -18.12
N ASP A 103 -13.57 6.96 -18.70
CA ASP A 103 -14.44 5.80 -18.85
C ASP A 103 -14.78 5.16 -17.48
N LYS A 104 -15.90 4.44 -17.46
CA LYS A 104 -16.42 3.83 -16.25
C LYS A 104 -15.46 2.82 -15.64
N ASP A 105 -14.80 2.00 -16.44
CA ASP A 105 -13.94 0.92 -15.94
C ASP A 105 -12.72 1.50 -15.22
N THR A 106 -12.15 2.58 -15.76
CA THR A 106 -11.06 3.33 -15.11
C THR A 106 -11.53 3.97 -13.80
N ILE A 107 -12.73 4.56 -13.75
CA ILE A 107 -13.31 5.12 -12.51
C ILE A 107 -13.43 4.02 -11.44
N LEU A 108 -13.98 2.86 -11.81
CA LEU A 108 -14.16 1.73 -10.89
C LEU A 108 -12.82 1.15 -10.44
N PHE A 109 -11.85 1.03 -11.34
CA PHE A 109 -10.48 0.60 -11.00
C PHE A 109 -9.85 1.49 -9.92
N LEU A 110 -9.91 2.82 -10.10
CA LEU A 110 -9.36 3.78 -9.14
C LEU A 110 -10.09 3.74 -7.80
N LEU A 111 -11.41 3.55 -7.82
CA LEU A 111 -12.23 3.41 -6.63
C LEU A 111 -11.87 2.16 -5.84
N ASN A 112 -11.68 1.03 -6.52
CA ASN A 112 -11.27 -0.24 -5.92
C ASN A 112 -9.86 -0.15 -5.32
N ALA A 113 -8.93 0.42 -6.07
CA ALA A 113 -7.56 0.64 -5.60
C ALA A 113 -7.56 1.50 -4.33
N SER A 114 -8.40 2.53 -4.29
CA SER A 114 -8.56 3.40 -3.11
C SER A 114 -9.17 2.68 -1.91
N PHE A 115 -10.23 1.89 -2.14
CA PHE A 115 -10.85 1.04 -1.12
C PHE A 115 -9.78 0.11 -0.50
N ASP A 116 -8.99 -0.56 -1.33
CA ASP A 116 -7.92 -1.45 -0.88
C ASP A 116 -6.80 -0.72 -0.14
N LEU A 117 -6.43 0.49 -0.56
CA LEU A 117 -5.41 1.28 0.13
C LEU A 117 -5.82 1.66 1.56
N THR A 118 -7.11 1.68 1.84
CA THR A 118 -7.66 2.23 3.09
C THR A 118 -8.38 1.17 3.95
N ALA A 119 -8.74 0.02 3.39
CA ALA A 119 -9.36 -1.11 4.08
C ALA A 119 -8.41 -1.75 5.11
N THR A 120 -8.98 -2.22 6.22
CA THR A 120 -8.24 -3.04 7.19
C THR A 120 -7.93 -4.42 6.64
N ARG A 121 -7.03 -5.12 7.31
CA ARG A 121 -6.71 -6.52 7.01
C ARG A 121 -7.92 -7.45 7.17
N GLN A 122 -8.82 -7.17 8.12
CA GLN A 122 -10.01 -8.00 8.36
C GLN A 122 -10.98 -7.91 7.18
N VAL A 123 -11.29 -6.69 6.73
CA VAL A 123 -12.15 -6.44 5.56
C VAL A 123 -11.56 -7.07 4.30
N LYS A 124 -10.25 -6.91 4.06
CA LYS A 124 -9.57 -7.55 2.93
C LYS A 124 -9.69 -9.07 2.94
N LYS A 125 -9.47 -9.69 4.11
CA LYS A 125 -9.62 -11.14 4.28
C LYS A 125 -11.06 -11.60 4.02
N GLN A 126 -12.04 -10.87 4.54
CA GLN A 126 -13.46 -11.19 4.36
C GLN A 126 -13.89 -11.11 2.88
N LEU A 127 -13.39 -10.11 2.15
CA LEU A 127 -13.73 -9.90 0.74
C LEU A 127 -12.86 -10.73 -0.22
N GLY A 128 -11.96 -11.60 0.28
CA GLY A 128 -11.04 -12.37 -0.56
C GLY A 128 -10.03 -11.50 -1.32
N ILE A 129 -9.86 -10.23 -0.92
CA ILE A 129 -8.90 -9.29 -1.51
C ILE A 129 -7.52 -9.67 -0.97
N ALA A 130 -6.87 -10.61 -1.66
CA ALA A 130 -5.52 -11.04 -1.35
C ALA A 130 -4.54 -9.88 -1.60
N ARG A 131 -4.23 -9.13 -0.55
CA ARG A 131 -2.98 -8.36 -0.51
C ARG A 131 -1.96 -9.14 0.28
N TYR A 132 -0.98 -9.68 -0.43
CA TYR A 132 0.33 -9.93 0.16
C TYR A 132 0.93 -8.55 0.44
N THR A 133 0.94 -8.15 1.72
CA THR A 133 1.61 -6.90 2.09
C THR A 133 3.10 -7.18 2.07
N GLU A 134 3.85 -6.35 1.35
CA GLU A 134 5.29 -6.47 1.29
C GLU A 134 5.94 -5.54 2.31
N TRP A 135 6.78 -6.10 3.18
CA TRP A 135 7.44 -5.43 4.28
C TRP A 135 8.95 -5.45 4.09
N ILE A 136 9.64 -4.42 4.57
CA ILE A 136 11.08 -4.45 4.85
C ILE A 136 11.24 -4.51 6.37
N VAL A 137 11.97 -5.49 6.88
CA VAL A 137 12.25 -5.65 8.32
C VAL A 137 13.75 -5.65 8.59
N PRO A 138 14.21 -5.05 9.70
CA PRO A 138 15.62 -5.08 10.05
C PRO A 138 16.01 -6.43 10.66
N ALA A 139 17.12 -6.97 10.18
CA ALA A 139 17.84 -8.10 10.75
C ALA A 139 19.19 -7.59 11.26
N ASN A 140 19.33 -7.47 12.59
CA ASN A 140 20.56 -6.96 13.18
C ASN A 140 21.48 -8.14 13.55
N PRO A 141 22.70 -8.24 12.95
CA PRO A 141 23.68 -9.29 13.26
C PRO A 141 24.05 -9.40 14.74
N LYS A 142 23.86 -8.34 15.53
CA LYS A 142 24.02 -8.38 17.00
C LYS A 142 23.10 -9.42 17.67
N TYR A 143 21.90 -9.64 17.14
CA TYR A 143 20.87 -10.47 17.75
C TYR A 143 20.54 -11.76 16.96
N TYR A 144 20.86 -11.78 15.67
CA TYR A 144 20.49 -12.85 14.74
C TYR A 144 21.57 -13.06 13.70
N ASP A 145 21.95 -14.31 13.44
CA ASP A 145 22.86 -14.64 12.34
C ASP A 145 22.07 -15.13 11.12
N VAL A 146 21.26 -14.23 10.55
CA VAL A 146 20.36 -14.59 9.42
C VAL A 146 21.13 -15.09 8.21
N GLU A 147 22.33 -14.56 7.98
CA GLU A 147 23.18 -14.96 6.87
C GLU A 147 23.80 -16.35 7.03
N LYS A 148 23.75 -16.93 8.23
CA LYS A 148 24.08 -18.33 8.47
C LYS A 148 22.84 -19.22 8.50
N ASP A 149 21.77 -18.72 9.10
CA ASP A 149 20.57 -19.51 9.43
C ASP A 149 19.55 -19.59 8.28
N LEU A 150 19.65 -18.70 7.28
CA LEU A 150 18.69 -18.62 6.19
C LEU A 150 19.35 -18.76 4.82
N ARG A 151 18.76 -19.60 3.98
CA ARG A 151 19.11 -19.84 2.56
C ARG A 151 17.82 -19.95 1.77
N GLU A 152 17.88 -19.85 0.44
CA GLU A 152 16.72 -20.10 -0.42
C GLU A 152 16.03 -21.43 -0.09
N GLY A 153 14.70 -21.41 0.03
CA GLY A 153 13.89 -22.56 0.45
C GLY A 153 13.87 -22.83 1.96
N GLY A 154 14.81 -22.26 2.73
CA GLY A 154 14.90 -22.45 4.18
C GLY A 154 13.77 -21.78 4.96
N GLU A 155 13.43 -22.36 6.12
CA GLU A 155 12.40 -21.86 7.03
C GLU A 155 12.99 -21.51 8.41
N ILE A 156 12.64 -20.35 8.94
CA ILE A 156 13.05 -19.92 10.29
C ILE A 156 11.90 -19.28 11.05
N TYR A 157 12.02 -19.25 12.38
CA TYR A 157 11.17 -18.42 13.22
C TYR A 157 11.79 -17.03 13.37
N TRP A 158 11.01 -16.00 13.04
CA TRP A 158 11.44 -14.60 13.11
C TRP A 158 10.60 -13.82 14.12
N LYS A 159 11.20 -12.82 14.79
CA LYS A 159 10.44 -11.91 15.66
C LYS A 159 9.30 -11.28 14.86
N GLN A 160 8.07 -11.56 15.28
CA GLN A 160 6.91 -10.98 14.63
C GLN A 160 6.71 -9.56 15.10
N SER A 161 6.61 -8.64 14.14
CA SER A 161 6.21 -7.28 14.42
C SER A 161 4.71 -7.10 14.24
N ASN A 162 4.13 -6.09 14.90
CA ASN A 162 2.70 -5.83 14.83
C ASN A 162 2.28 -5.60 13.36
N ASN A 163 1.21 -6.29 12.95
CA ASN A 163 0.53 -6.20 11.64
C ASN A 163 0.97 -7.15 10.52
N ILE A 164 2.07 -7.90 10.67
CA ILE A 164 2.47 -8.89 9.64
C ILE A 164 1.49 -10.10 9.64
N ALA A 165 1.11 -10.53 8.45
CA ALA A 165 0.14 -11.58 8.15
C ALA A 165 0.74 -12.86 7.61
N VAL A 166 -0.01 -13.96 7.68
CA VAL A 166 0.24 -15.11 6.80
C VAL A 166 0.10 -14.64 5.36
N ASP A 167 0.96 -15.18 4.50
CA ASP A 167 1.16 -14.86 3.09
C ASP A 167 1.75 -13.48 2.78
N ASP A 168 1.99 -12.62 3.77
CA ASP A 168 2.77 -11.39 3.54
C ASP A 168 4.19 -11.73 3.07
N ILE A 169 4.78 -10.82 2.29
CA ILE A 169 6.18 -10.90 1.89
C ILE A 169 7.02 -10.04 2.82
N VAL A 170 8.16 -10.57 3.24
CA VAL A 170 9.11 -9.91 4.13
C VAL A 170 10.47 -9.88 3.45
N TYR A 171 10.92 -8.69 3.10
CA TYR A 171 12.28 -8.39 2.71
C TYR A 171 13.13 -8.14 3.96
N MET A 172 14.15 -8.97 4.18
CA MET A 172 15.04 -8.85 5.33
C MET A 172 16.23 -7.95 4.97
N TYR A 173 16.27 -6.77 5.59
CA TYR A 173 17.40 -5.86 5.54
C TYR A 173 18.41 -6.21 6.64
N VAL A 174 19.53 -6.81 6.25
CA VAL A 174 20.62 -7.09 7.20
C VAL A 174 21.37 -5.78 7.44
N THR A 175 21.40 -5.34 8.70
CA THR A 175 22.05 -4.08 9.09
C THR A 175 23.58 -4.18 8.94
N GLU A 176 24.31 -3.17 9.40
CA GLU A 176 25.77 -3.20 9.40
C GLU A 176 26.31 -4.51 10.03
N PRO A 177 27.37 -5.11 9.47
CA PRO A 177 28.22 -4.59 8.38
C PRO A 177 27.72 -4.88 6.96
N THR A 178 26.63 -5.63 6.78
CA THR A 178 26.11 -5.97 5.44
C THR A 178 25.43 -4.77 4.79
N GLY A 179 24.54 -4.09 5.52
CA GLY A 179 23.89 -2.86 5.05
C GLY A 179 23.07 -3.02 3.77
N ALA A 180 22.37 -4.15 3.58
CA ALA A 180 21.66 -4.47 2.36
C ALA A 180 20.41 -5.35 2.59
N ILE A 181 19.47 -5.33 1.66
CA ILE A 181 18.41 -6.35 1.60
C ILE A 181 19.05 -7.66 1.10
N ARG A 182 18.88 -8.73 1.87
CA ARG A 182 19.49 -10.04 1.59
C ARG A 182 18.49 -11.14 1.28
N TYR A 183 17.27 -11.05 1.78
CA TYR A 183 16.29 -12.13 1.64
C TYR A 183 14.91 -11.60 1.32
N LYS A 184 14.19 -12.28 0.42
CA LYS A 184 12.73 -12.16 0.24
C LYS A 184 12.09 -13.42 0.81
N CYS A 185 11.19 -13.25 1.76
CA CYS A 185 10.55 -14.37 2.45
C CYS A 185 9.03 -14.27 2.36
N VAL A 186 8.34 -15.41 2.38
CA VAL A 186 6.88 -15.48 2.62
C VAL A 186 6.62 -15.86 4.06
N VAL A 187 5.57 -15.29 4.65
CA VAL A 187 5.14 -15.62 6.02
C VAL A 187 4.17 -16.80 5.99
N LEU A 188 4.51 -17.88 6.68
CA LEU A 188 3.72 -19.11 6.73
C LEU A 188 2.76 -19.12 7.93
N GLU A 189 3.23 -18.67 9.09
CA GLU A 189 2.47 -18.71 10.34
C GLU A 189 2.76 -17.47 11.17
N VAL A 190 1.79 -17.01 11.97
CA VAL A 190 1.89 -15.80 12.79
C VAL A 190 1.34 -16.02 14.19
N ASN A 191 1.68 -15.11 15.11
CA ASN A 191 1.22 -15.07 16.49
C ASN A 191 1.66 -16.28 17.33
N ILE A 192 2.80 -16.89 17.00
CA ILE A 192 3.34 -18.02 17.74
C ILE A 192 3.95 -17.46 19.04
N PRO A 193 3.49 -17.85 20.23
CA PRO A 193 4.04 -17.38 21.49
C PRO A 193 5.52 -17.75 21.64
N TYR A 194 6.34 -16.80 22.09
CA TYR A 194 7.77 -17.01 22.30
C TYR A 194 8.07 -17.14 23.80
N HIS A 195 8.46 -18.33 24.25
CA HIS A 195 8.67 -18.64 25.67
C HIS A 195 10.14 -18.77 26.07
N GLN A 196 11.07 -18.67 25.13
CA GLN A 196 12.48 -18.83 25.42
C GLN A 196 13.04 -17.60 26.13
N LYS A 197 13.77 -17.82 27.22
CA LYS A 197 14.52 -16.75 27.90
C LYS A 197 15.70 -16.35 27.02
N ARG A 198 15.77 -15.07 26.66
CA ARG A 198 16.92 -14.49 25.95
C ARG A 198 17.89 -13.88 26.96
N THR A 199 19.17 -13.95 26.65
CA THR A 199 20.24 -13.30 27.41
C THR A 199 20.54 -11.88 26.93
N ASP A 200 20.00 -11.51 25.76
CA ASP A 200 20.07 -10.16 25.20
C ASP A 200 18.90 -9.27 25.65
N ASP A 201 19.00 -7.98 25.34
CA ASP A 201 18.01 -6.96 25.66
C ASP A 201 16.78 -6.98 24.74
N LEU A 202 16.68 -7.96 23.82
CA LEU A 202 15.63 -8.00 22.83
C LEU A 202 14.34 -8.62 23.39
N GLN A 203 13.35 -7.78 23.63
CA GLN A 203 12.02 -8.23 24.02
C GLN A 203 11.28 -8.87 22.83
N VAL A 204 11.05 -10.19 22.92
CA VAL A 204 10.30 -10.98 21.93
C VAL A 204 9.12 -11.65 22.65
N LYS A 205 7.90 -11.22 22.33
CA LYS A 205 6.66 -11.82 22.89
C LYS A 205 6.10 -12.93 22.00
N ARG A 206 6.26 -12.77 20.69
CA ARG A 206 5.75 -13.67 19.66
C ARG A 206 6.65 -13.70 18.45
N VAL A 207 6.63 -14.81 17.74
CA VAL A 207 7.35 -15.05 16.49
C VAL A 207 6.38 -15.40 15.36
N MET A 208 6.88 -15.33 14.14
CA MET A 208 6.24 -15.79 12.92
C MET A 208 7.16 -16.79 12.25
N LYS A 209 6.58 -17.75 11.54
CA LYS A 209 7.33 -18.69 10.71
C LYS A 209 7.43 -18.10 9.31
N ILE A 210 8.64 -17.98 8.78
CA ILE A 210 8.91 -17.46 7.42
C ILE A 210 9.68 -18.48 6.60
N ARG A 211 9.45 -18.50 5.29
CA ARG A 211 10.23 -19.26 4.31
C ARG A 211 10.93 -18.33 3.35
N CYS A 212 12.23 -18.49 3.15
CA CYS A 212 12.99 -17.75 2.16
C CYS A 212 12.60 -18.17 0.75
N LEU A 213 12.14 -17.21 -0.05
CA LEU A 213 11.85 -17.38 -1.47
C LEU A 213 13.07 -17.06 -2.34
N LYS A 214 13.87 -16.06 -1.93
CA LYS A 214 15.02 -15.59 -2.70
C LYS A 214 16.11 -15.04 -1.78
N GLU A 215 17.36 -15.36 -2.09
CA GLU A 215 18.56 -14.76 -1.51
C GLU A 215 19.21 -13.82 -2.53
N TYR A 216 19.59 -12.64 -2.05
CA TYR A 216 20.21 -11.58 -2.85
C TYR A 216 21.67 -11.39 -2.46
N ASP A 217 22.53 -11.14 -3.44
CA ASP A 217 23.87 -10.64 -3.20
C ASP A 217 23.80 -9.26 -2.54
N LYS A 218 24.60 -9.05 -1.49
CA LYS A 218 24.65 -7.81 -0.71
C LYS A 218 24.94 -6.54 -1.54
N ARG A 219 25.51 -6.69 -2.74
CA ARG A 219 25.84 -5.59 -3.65
C ARG A 219 24.66 -5.13 -4.51
N LEU A 220 23.59 -5.95 -4.63
CA LEU A 220 22.44 -5.62 -5.48
C LEU A 220 21.58 -4.51 -4.87
N ILE A 221 21.26 -4.65 -3.57
CA ILE A 221 20.29 -3.77 -2.90
C ILE A 221 20.92 -3.16 -1.62
N PRO A 222 22.06 -2.46 -1.74
CA PRO A 222 22.68 -1.81 -0.60
C PRO A 222 21.85 -0.61 -0.13
N ARG A 223 22.14 -0.13 1.08
CA ARG A 223 21.52 1.05 1.67
C ARG A 223 21.49 2.27 0.73
N ALA A 224 22.56 2.48 -0.04
CA ALA A 224 22.63 3.58 -1.01
C ALA A 224 21.57 3.47 -2.11
N LYS A 225 21.35 2.26 -2.66
CA LYS A 225 20.30 1.99 -3.65
C LYS A 225 18.92 2.19 -3.02
N MET A 226 18.69 1.59 -1.86
CA MET A 226 17.44 1.77 -1.09
C MET A 226 17.10 3.26 -0.83
N ALA A 227 18.09 4.08 -0.51
CA ALA A 227 17.90 5.51 -0.24
C ALA A 227 17.38 6.28 -1.48
N GLN A 228 17.74 5.87 -2.70
CA GLN A 228 17.21 6.45 -3.95
C GLN A 228 15.69 6.29 -4.05
N PHE A 229 15.12 5.26 -3.40
CA PHE A 229 13.68 4.98 -3.35
C PHE A 229 13.03 5.41 -2.04
N GLY A 230 13.63 6.37 -1.32
CA GLY A 230 13.07 6.93 -0.09
C GLY A 230 13.22 6.04 1.15
N VAL A 231 14.07 5.01 1.10
CA VAL A 231 14.37 4.12 2.24
C VAL A 231 15.72 4.47 2.85
N ILE A 232 15.75 5.51 3.70
CA ILE A 232 16.99 6.04 4.28
C ILE A 232 17.46 5.25 5.51
N SER A 233 16.51 4.69 6.27
CA SER A 233 16.79 3.84 7.43
C SER A 233 15.70 2.78 7.65
N VAL A 234 16.10 1.64 8.20
CA VAL A 234 15.22 0.54 8.57
C VAL A 234 15.43 0.25 10.06
N ARG A 235 14.77 1.03 10.93
CA ARG A 235 14.82 0.84 12.40
C ARG A 235 13.70 -0.05 12.94
N GLY A 236 12.72 -0.35 12.09
CA GLY A 236 11.58 -1.22 12.36
C GLY A 236 10.92 -1.64 11.04
N PRO A 237 9.88 -2.48 11.10
CA PRO A 237 9.11 -2.86 9.92
C PRO A 237 8.54 -1.64 9.22
N ARG A 238 8.62 -1.66 7.89
CA ARG A 238 8.08 -0.60 7.03
C ARG A 238 7.60 -1.20 5.73
N HIS A 239 6.64 -0.57 5.08
CA HIS A 239 6.17 -1.04 3.78
C HIS A 239 7.26 -0.95 2.71
N MET A 240 7.31 -1.93 1.83
CA MET A 240 8.15 -1.91 0.63
C MET A 240 7.61 -0.87 -0.35
N PRO A 241 8.40 0.15 -0.76
CA PRO A 241 8.00 1.06 -1.83
C PRO A 241 7.87 0.31 -3.16
N TYR A 242 6.84 0.61 -3.94
CA TYR A 242 6.59 -0.05 -5.22
C TYR A 242 7.76 0.09 -6.19
N ALA A 243 8.32 1.30 -6.32
CA ALA A 243 9.45 1.54 -7.21
C ALA A 243 10.71 0.73 -6.82
N LEU A 244 10.97 0.55 -5.51
CA LEU A 244 12.07 -0.28 -5.04
C LEU A 244 11.82 -1.77 -5.34
N LYS A 245 10.58 -2.24 -5.20
CA LYS A 245 10.20 -3.61 -5.58
C LYS A 245 10.48 -3.86 -7.06
N GLN A 246 9.99 -2.99 -7.94
CA GLN A 246 10.17 -3.12 -9.39
C GLN A 246 11.66 -3.13 -9.76
N GLU A 247 12.46 -2.24 -9.16
CA GLU A 247 13.92 -2.25 -9.35
C GLU A 247 14.56 -3.57 -8.92
N ILE A 248 14.14 -4.12 -7.77
CA ILE A 248 14.66 -5.42 -7.31
C ILE A 248 14.31 -6.53 -8.30
N GLU A 249 13.09 -6.53 -8.85
CA GLU A 249 12.65 -7.53 -9.84
C GLU A 249 13.50 -7.43 -11.12
N LEU A 250 13.70 -6.22 -11.66
CA LEU A 250 14.54 -5.99 -12.84
C LEU A 250 16.00 -6.42 -12.61
N LEU A 251 16.61 -6.05 -11.48
CA LEU A 251 17.98 -6.44 -11.15
C LEU A 251 18.15 -7.97 -11.01
N CYS A 252 17.08 -8.68 -10.65
CA CYS A 252 17.10 -10.15 -10.57
C CYS A 252 17.00 -10.81 -11.94
N GLU A 253 16.25 -10.23 -12.86
CA GLU A 253 16.15 -10.73 -14.24
C GLU A 253 17.49 -10.59 -14.97
N GLU A 254 18.15 -9.42 -14.86
CA GLU A 254 19.48 -9.17 -15.46
C GLU A 254 20.61 -10.04 -14.90
N SER A 255 20.46 -10.59 -13.70
CA SER A 255 21.44 -11.49 -13.08
C SER A 255 21.20 -12.97 -13.38
N CYS A 256 20.04 -13.34 -13.93
CA CYS A 256 19.77 -14.70 -14.45
C CYS A 256 20.19 -14.90 -15.91
N GLU A 257 20.42 -13.82 -16.68
CA GLU A 257 20.85 -13.88 -18.08
C GLU A 257 22.39 -13.89 -18.27
N LYS A 258 23.17 -13.96 -17.19
CA LYS A 258 24.64 -14.06 -17.20
C LYS A 258 25.13 -15.34 -16.52
#